data_AF-A0A3D2B4I7-F1
#
_entry.id   AF-A0A3D2B4I7-F1
#
_cell.length_a   1.000
_cell.length_b   1.000
_cell.length_c   1.000
_cell.angle_alpha   90.00
_cell.angle_beta   90.00
_cell.angle_gamma   90.00
#
_symmetry.space_group_name_H-M   'P 1'
#
loop_
_entity.id
_entity.type
_entity.pdbx_description
1 polymer ?
#
loop_
_entity_poly.entity_id
_entity_poly.type
_entity_poly.pdbx_seq_one_letter_code
_entity_poly.pdbx_strand_id
1 'polypeptide(L)'
;MITKLFRSLIVVAFIGSPLAGQTSVKAQPTEQQITDAVLPLPEDLKANATVVTYDPTTGARQVLRQGTNQVECQPMDADAMQTSCYSKALAPQFDLMARLRAEGKSPGEVQAGIVAARQSGTLPP
;
A
#
# COMPACT_ATOMS: atom_id res chain seq x y z
N MET A 1 -71.65 11.87 -17.87
CA MET A 1 -71.12 12.62 -19.04
C MET A 1 -69.94 13.43 -18.52
N ILE A 2 -68.70 12.94 -18.65
CA ILE A 2 -67.71 13.34 -19.69
C ILE A 2 -67.40 14.85 -19.52
N THR A 3 -66.19 15.27 -19.10
CA THR A 3 -64.99 15.25 -19.95
C THR A 3 -63.69 15.54 -19.16
N LYS A 4 -62.79 14.54 -19.14
CA LYS A 4 -61.33 14.62 -19.33
C LYS A 4 -60.56 15.85 -18.81
N LEU A 5 -59.85 15.70 -17.69
CA LEU A 5 -58.58 16.39 -17.47
C LEU A 5 -57.42 15.45 -17.82
N PHE A 6 -56.64 15.89 -18.80
CA PHE A 6 -55.49 15.20 -19.39
C PHE A 6 -54.41 14.91 -18.34
N ARG A 7 -54.21 13.63 -18.01
CA ARG A 7 -52.95 13.14 -17.44
C ARG A 7 -51.91 13.11 -18.57
N SER A 8 -51.12 14.16 -18.71
CA SER A 8 -49.89 14.10 -19.51
C SER A 8 -48.92 13.13 -18.84
N LEU A 9 -48.83 11.93 -19.38
CA LEU A 9 -47.81 10.95 -19.06
C LEU A 9 -46.54 11.34 -19.82
N ILE A 10 -45.67 12.16 -19.24
CA ILE A 10 -44.32 12.34 -19.76
C ILE A 10 -43.53 11.09 -19.35
N VAL A 11 -43.42 10.14 -20.28
CA VAL A 11 -42.44 9.04 -20.19
C VAL A 11 -41.08 9.63 -20.56
N VAL A 12 -40.31 10.06 -19.56
CA VAL A 12 -38.88 10.32 -19.74
C VAL A 12 -38.21 8.96 -19.91
N ALA A 13 -37.87 8.61 -21.15
CA ALA A 13 -36.99 7.50 -21.45
C ALA A 13 -35.58 7.85 -20.97
N PHE A 14 -35.26 7.48 -19.72
CA PHE A 14 -33.89 7.47 -19.22
C PHE A 14 -33.13 6.38 -19.98
N ILE A 15 -32.45 6.79 -21.05
CA ILE A 15 -31.50 5.96 -21.76
C ILE A 15 -30.33 5.77 -20.79
N GLY A 16 -30.34 4.65 -20.06
CA GLY A 16 -29.26 4.28 -19.15
C GLY A 16 -27.96 4.16 -19.92
N SER A 17 -27.11 5.17 -19.84
CA SER A 17 -25.73 5.05 -20.30
C SER A 17 -25.03 4.00 -19.43
N PRO A 18 -24.36 3.00 -20.03
CA PRO A 18 -23.54 2.09 -19.24
C PRO A 18 -22.38 2.91 -18.66
N LEU A 19 -22.36 3.07 -17.33
CA LEU A 19 -21.14 3.46 -16.63
C LEU A 19 -20.11 2.36 -16.93
N ALA A 20 -19.17 2.66 -17.83
CA ALA A 20 -17.94 1.91 -17.92
C ALA A 20 -17.26 2.01 -16.55
N GLY A 21 -17.34 0.92 -15.78
CA GLY A 21 -16.64 0.80 -14.52
C GLY A 21 -15.16 1.06 -14.76
N GLN A 22 -14.63 2.08 -14.12
CA GLN A 22 -13.20 2.36 -14.12
C GLN A 22 -12.53 1.20 -13.40
N THR A 23 -12.03 0.23 -14.15
CA THR A 23 -11.12 -0.77 -13.62
C THR A 23 -9.88 0.00 -13.16
N SER A 24 -9.73 0.15 -11.85
CA SER A 24 -8.51 0.69 -11.27
C SER A 24 -7.36 -0.25 -11.61
N VAL A 25 -6.68 0.01 -12.72
CA VAL A 25 -5.38 -0.58 -13.01
C VAL A 25 -4.49 -0.15 -11.85
N LYS A 26 -4.12 -1.08 -10.96
CA LYS A 26 -3.07 -0.88 -9.97
C LYS A 26 -1.85 -0.39 -10.75
N ALA A 27 -1.56 0.90 -10.68
CA ALA A 27 -0.42 1.48 -11.37
C ALA A 27 0.84 0.71 -10.93
N GLN A 28 1.60 0.21 -11.90
CA GLN A 28 2.90 -0.35 -11.58
C GLN A 28 3.76 0.73 -10.91
N PRO A 29 4.60 0.35 -9.94
CA PRO A 29 5.50 1.31 -9.31
C PRO A 29 6.37 1.95 -10.38
N THR A 30 6.55 3.26 -10.30
CA THR A 30 7.33 3.97 -11.31
C THR A 30 8.82 3.78 -11.02
N GLU A 31 9.66 3.79 -12.07
CA GLU A 31 11.12 3.80 -11.92
C GLU A 31 11.60 4.94 -11.01
N GLN A 32 10.86 6.06 -11.03
CA GLN A 32 11.10 7.20 -10.14
C GLN A 32 10.94 6.83 -8.67
N GLN A 33 9.91 6.05 -8.30
CA GLN A 33 9.72 5.61 -6.91
C GLN A 33 10.88 4.76 -6.39
N ILE A 34 11.46 3.90 -7.25
CA ILE A 34 12.63 3.09 -6.90
C ILE A 34 13.86 3.99 -6.73
N THR A 35 14.05 4.95 -7.64
CA THR A 35 15.16 5.91 -7.61
C THR A 35 15.12 6.76 -6.34
N ASP A 36 13.95 7.29 -6.00
CA ASP A 36 13.76 8.14 -4.82
C ASP A 36 13.95 7.35 -3.51
N ALA A 37 13.49 6.10 -3.47
CA ALA A 37 13.61 5.23 -2.29
C ALA A 37 15.06 4.96 -1.87
N VAL A 38 16.02 5.01 -2.81
CA VAL A 38 17.43 4.71 -2.53
C VAL A 38 18.30 5.95 -2.38
N LEU A 39 17.74 7.16 -2.51
CA LEU A 39 18.46 8.42 -2.32
C LEU A 39 19.26 8.50 -1.00
N PRO A 40 18.77 7.97 0.15
CA PRO A 40 19.51 8.05 1.41
C PRO A 40 20.79 7.20 1.45
N LEU A 41 20.97 6.27 0.52
CA LEU A 41 22.09 5.35 0.54
C LEU A 41 23.36 5.95 -0.06
N PRO A 42 24.54 5.53 0.42
CA PRO A 42 25.79 5.63 -0.34
C PRO A 42 25.67 5.02 -1.74
N GLU A 43 26.37 5.59 -2.72
CA GLU A 43 26.29 5.21 -4.15
C GLU A 43 26.53 3.71 -4.38
N ASP A 44 27.48 3.11 -3.68
CA ASP A 44 27.85 1.69 -3.78
C ASP A 44 26.73 0.74 -3.31
N LEU A 45 25.80 1.22 -2.48
CA LEU A 45 24.67 0.43 -1.99
C LEU A 45 23.40 0.59 -2.82
N LYS A 46 23.25 1.69 -3.58
CA LYS A 46 22.01 2.04 -4.28
C LYS A 46 21.56 0.98 -5.29
N ALA A 47 22.46 0.50 -6.14
CA ALA A 47 22.12 -0.41 -7.23
C ALA A 47 21.63 -1.78 -6.73
N ASN A 48 22.15 -2.24 -5.59
CA ASN A 48 21.93 -3.59 -5.08
C ASN A 48 20.94 -3.65 -3.91
N ALA A 49 20.37 -2.52 -3.48
CA ALA A 49 19.35 -2.48 -2.44
C ALA A 49 18.03 -3.09 -2.92
N THR A 50 17.38 -3.86 -2.06
CA THR A 50 15.99 -4.27 -2.30
C THR A 50 15.08 -3.07 -2.07
N VAL A 51 14.06 -2.88 -2.91
CA VAL A 51 13.03 -1.86 -2.70
C VAL A 51 11.68 -2.55 -2.57
N VAL A 52 10.97 -2.25 -1.49
CA VAL A 52 9.65 -2.81 -1.21
C VAL A 52 8.65 -1.74 -0.86
N THR A 53 7.38 -2.05 -1.08
CA THR A 53 6.25 -1.33 -0.50
C THR A 53 5.28 -2.33 0.11
N TYR A 54 4.21 -1.83 0.72
CA TYR A 54 3.15 -2.66 1.27
C TYR A 54 1.82 -2.25 0.69
N ASP A 55 0.96 -3.23 0.42
CA ASP A 55 -0.41 -2.97 0.06
C ASP A 55 -1.14 -2.34 1.26
N PRO A 56 -1.75 -1.14 1.11
CA PRO A 56 -2.30 -0.41 2.25
C PRO A 56 -3.54 -1.08 2.85
N THR A 57 -4.23 -1.94 2.10
CA THR A 57 -5.47 -2.60 2.55
C THR A 57 -5.17 -3.93 3.24
N THR A 58 -4.16 -4.66 2.79
CA THR A 58 -3.85 -6.02 3.27
C THR A 58 -2.55 -6.12 4.05
N GLY A 59 -1.68 -5.10 3.97
CA GLY A 59 -0.33 -5.14 4.53
C GLY A 59 0.58 -6.13 3.80
N ALA A 60 0.17 -6.64 2.64
CA ALA A 60 0.96 -7.60 1.87
C ALA A 60 2.21 -6.91 1.30
N ARG A 61 3.37 -7.54 1.50
CA ARG A 61 4.65 -7.07 0.96
C ARG A 61 4.63 -7.11 -0.57
N GLN A 62 5.07 -6.03 -1.19
CA GLN A 62 5.22 -5.89 -2.64
C GLN A 62 6.67 -5.54 -2.95
N VAL A 63 7.37 -6.40 -3.70
CA VAL A 63 8.74 -6.14 -4.11
C VAL A 63 8.74 -5.29 -5.37
N LEU A 64 9.29 -4.09 -5.30
CA LEU A 64 9.44 -3.18 -6.44
C LEU A 64 10.74 -3.47 -7.20
N ARG A 65 11.81 -3.77 -6.45
CA ARG A 65 13.09 -4.23 -6.99
C ARG A 65 13.71 -5.25 -6.07
N GLN A 66 14.07 -6.41 -6.61
CA GLN A 66 14.86 -7.39 -5.88
C GLN A 66 16.35 -7.02 -5.94
N GLY A 67 16.96 -6.74 -4.78
CA GLY A 67 18.38 -6.46 -4.64
C GLY A 67 19.17 -7.63 -4.07
N THR A 68 20.50 -7.51 -4.12
CA THR A 68 21.48 -8.54 -3.72
C THR A 68 22.28 -8.19 -2.46
N ASN A 69 22.29 -6.93 -2.03
CA ASN A 69 22.99 -6.51 -0.81
C ASN A 69 22.09 -6.65 0.44
N GLN A 70 22.48 -6.04 1.55
CA GLN A 70 21.94 -6.24 2.90
C GLN A 70 20.92 -5.17 3.27
N VAL A 71 20.63 -4.26 2.34
CA VAL A 71 19.79 -3.09 2.57
C VAL A 71 18.44 -3.27 1.89
N GLU A 72 17.40 -2.85 2.58
CA GLU A 72 16.04 -2.75 2.07
C GLU A 72 15.53 -1.33 2.28
N CYS A 73 14.98 -0.74 1.22
CA CYS A 73 14.41 0.60 1.25
C CYS A 73 12.92 0.56 0.96
N GLN A 74 12.21 1.52 1.55
CA GLN A 74 10.81 1.79 1.24
C GLN A 74 10.70 3.16 0.55
N PRO A 75 9.81 3.31 -0.44
CA PRO A 75 9.46 4.62 -1.01
C PRO A 75 9.06 5.62 0.07
N MET A 76 9.04 6.90 -0.30
CA MET A 76 8.64 7.96 0.61
C MET A 76 7.24 7.69 1.18
N ASP A 77 7.16 7.67 2.50
CA ASP A 77 5.91 7.78 3.23
C ASP A 77 5.42 9.23 3.10
N ALA A 78 4.24 9.42 2.52
CA ALA A 78 3.71 10.76 2.24
C ALA A 78 3.30 11.50 3.51
N ASP A 79 2.85 10.78 4.54
CA ASP A 79 2.39 11.37 5.80
C ASP A 79 3.58 11.76 6.68
N ALA A 80 4.61 10.92 6.71
CA ALA A 80 5.83 11.16 7.47
C ALA A 80 6.89 11.95 6.69
N MET A 81 6.67 12.20 5.39
CA MET A 81 7.60 12.89 4.47
C MET A 81 9.03 12.32 4.51
N GLN A 82 9.16 11.01 4.70
CA GLN A 82 10.44 10.34 4.87
C GLN A 82 10.53 9.09 3.99
N THR A 83 11.69 8.86 3.38
CA THR A 83 12.08 7.53 2.90
C THR A 83 12.91 6.85 3.98
N SER A 84 12.87 5.52 4.04
CA SER A 84 13.58 4.75 5.07
C SER A 84 14.25 3.54 4.45
N CYS A 85 15.54 3.40 4.73
CA CYS A 85 16.34 2.24 4.39
C CYS A 85 16.86 1.57 5.67
N TYR A 86 16.79 0.26 5.74
CA TYR A 86 17.12 -0.55 6.91
C TYR A 86 17.85 -1.83 6.51
N SER A 87 18.41 -2.51 7.51
CA SER A 87 18.96 -3.86 7.30
C SER A 87 17.85 -4.83 6.92
N LYS A 88 18.05 -5.63 5.89
CA LYS A 88 17.15 -6.72 5.46
C LYS A 88 16.76 -7.66 6.60
N ALA A 89 17.58 -7.77 7.65
CA ALA A 89 17.26 -8.56 8.83
C ALA A 89 15.97 -8.09 9.56
N LEU A 90 15.59 -6.82 9.39
CA LEU A 90 14.37 -6.26 9.99
C LEU A 90 13.11 -6.48 9.12
N ALA A 91 13.25 -7.01 7.90
CA ALA A 91 12.11 -7.21 6.99
C ALA A 91 10.96 -8.01 7.64
N PRO A 92 11.17 -9.10 8.40
CA PRO A 92 10.07 -9.81 9.06
C PRO A 92 9.28 -8.95 10.03
N GLN A 93 9.96 -8.03 10.75
CA GLN A 93 9.30 -7.10 11.66
C GLN A 93 8.47 -6.08 10.89
N PHE A 94 9.02 -5.46 9.83
CA PHE A 94 8.27 -4.51 9.01
C PHE A 94 7.07 -5.15 8.30
N ASP A 95 7.20 -6.40 7.85
CA ASP A 95 6.11 -7.18 7.28
C ASP A 95 4.97 -7.40 8.29
N LEU A 96 5.31 -7.71 9.55
CA LEU A 96 4.32 -7.85 10.60
C LEU A 96 3.68 -6.50 10.96
N MET A 97 4.47 -5.43 11.04
CA MET A 97 3.96 -4.07 11.29
C MET A 97 2.97 -3.64 10.21
N ALA A 98 3.28 -3.89 8.94
CA ALA A 98 2.40 -3.56 7.81
C ALA A 98 1.07 -4.33 7.89
N ARG A 99 1.11 -5.64 8.17
CA ARG A 99 -0.10 -6.46 8.38
C ARG A 99 -0.97 -5.94 9.52
N LEU A 100 -0.39 -5.71 10.70
CA LEU A 100 -1.13 -5.22 11.85
C LEU A 100 -1.76 -3.84 11.60
N ARG A 101 -1.05 -2.95 10.89
CA ARG A 101 -1.61 -1.64 10.50
C ARG A 101 -2.78 -1.78 9.52
N ALA A 102 -2.67 -2.68 8.54
CA ALA A 102 -3.75 -2.96 7.60
C ALA A 102 -4.98 -3.58 8.26
N GLU A 103 -4.81 -4.31 9.38
CA GLU A 103 -5.89 -4.78 10.25
C GLU A 103 -6.54 -3.67 11.09
N GLY A 104 -6.07 -2.42 10.99
CA GLY A 104 -6.59 -1.28 11.73
C GLY A 104 -6.09 -1.17 13.17
N LYS A 105 -5.00 -1.88 13.53
CA LYS A 105 -4.41 -1.80 14.87
C LYS A 105 -3.83 -0.42 15.14
N SER A 106 -4.08 0.08 16.35
CA SER A 106 -3.44 1.31 16.84
C SER A 106 -1.92 1.14 16.98
N PRO A 107 -1.13 2.24 17.02
CA PRO A 107 0.32 2.14 17.19
C PRO A 107 0.76 1.34 18.43
N GLY A 108 -0.01 1.44 19.53
CA GLY A 108 0.23 0.67 20.75
C GLY A 108 -0.03 -0.82 20.57
N GLU A 109 -1.11 -1.20 19.88
CA GLU A 109 -1.40 -2.61 19.56
C GLU A 109 -0.39 -3.20 18.57
N VAL A 110 0.07 -2.42 17.60
CA VAL A 110 1.16 -2.83 16.69
C VAL A 110 2.41 -3.15 17.50
N GLN A 111 2.81 -2.25 18.41
CA GLN A 111 3.98 -2.45 19.26
C GLN A 111 3.83 -3.68 20.16
N ALA A 112 2.66 -3.87 20.77
CA ALA A 112 2.37 -5.06 21.58
C ALA A 112 2.45 -6.36 20.75
N GLY A 113 1.95 -6.33 19.51
CA GLY A 113 2.05 -7.46 18.57
C GLY A 113 3.50 -7.81 18.22
N ILE A 114 4.36 -6.81 18.00
CA ILE A 114 5.80 -7.04 17.76
C ILE A 114 6.47 -7.67 19.00
N VAL A 115 6.18 -7.16 20.20
CA VAL A 115 6.73 -7.73 21.44
C VAL A 115 6.29 -9.18 21.61
N ALA A 116 5.00 -9.47 21.43
CA ALA A 116 4.47 -10.83 21.53
C ALA A 116 5.13 -11.78 20.51
N ALA A 117 5.32 -11.31 19.27
CA ALA A 117 5.96 -12.09 18.23
C ALA A 117 7.45 -12.39 18.49
N ARG A 118 8.18 -11.48 19.16
CA ARG A 118 9.54 -11.77 19.64
C ARG A 118 9.53 -12.75 20.80
N GLN A 119 8.63 -12.58 21.76
CA GLN A 119 8.49 -13.49 22.90
C GLN A 119 8.13 -14.92 22.49
N SER A 120 7.32 -15.08 21.42
CA SER A 120 6.96 -16.38 20.87
C SER A 120 8.00 -16.97 19.91
N GLY A 121 9.06 -16.23 19.57
CA GLY A 121 10.09 -16.64 18.60
C GLY A 121 9.66 -16.54 17.13
N THR A 122 8.51 -15.93 16.84
CA THR A 122 8.04 -15.66 15.47
C THR A 122 8.89 -14.59 14.78
N LEU A 123 9.36 -13.61 15.55
CA LEU A 123 10.37 -12.64 15.13
C LEU A 123 11.71 -12.93 15.80
N PRO A 124 12.84 -12.64 15.13
CA PRO A 124 14.15 -12.68 15.77
C PRO A 124 14.24 -11.66 16.92
N PRO A 125 15.07 -11.94 17.95
CA PRO A 125 15.26 -11.07 19.10
C PRO A 125 15.78 -9.68 18.72
#